data_AF-A0A7C3RY60-F1
#
_entry.id   AF-A0A7C3RY60-F1
#
_cell.length_a   1.000
_cell.length_b   1.000
_cell.length_c   1.000
_cell.angle_alpha   90.00
_cell.angle_beta   90.00
_cell.angle_gamma   90.00
#
_symmetry.space_group_name_H-M   'P 1'
#
loop_
_entity.id
_entity.type
_entity.pdbx_description
1 polymer ?
#
loop_
_entity_poly.entity_id
_entity_poly.type
_entity_poly.pdbx_seq_one_letter_code
_entity_poly.pdbx_strand_id
1 'polypeptide(L)'
;MVRFGGRHFGGGHCGDASRAMGGLFRERCLMEGLVADTHAVVWYLLHSKRLSSSALSAMEEMANKGYPVYVSPISMIEVIYLVEKGKLPTIAFSKLYEAMVNHDSALELAPFDLAVIRSVAEISREALPDMPDRIIAATARMLGLPLITRDRAVSSVGVQTIW
;
A
#
# COMPACT_ATOMS: atom_id res chain seq x y z
N MET A 1 8.01 4.61 27.00
CA MET A 1 7.08 5.70 27.32
C MET A 1 7.20 6.74 26.22
N VAL A 2 6.40 6.60 25.16
CA VAL A 2 6.42 7.51 24.00
C VAL A 2 5.13 8.33 24.07
N ARG A 3 5.27 9.66 24.21
CA ARG A 3 4.16 10.61 24.15
C ARG A 3 3.74 10.77 22.69
N PHE A 4 2.49 10.45 22.36
CA PHE A 4 1.87 10.91 21.14
C PHE A 4 1.21 12.26 21.41
N GLY A 5 1.79 13.31 20.83
CA GLY A 5 1.17 14.63 20.79
C GLY A 5 0.02 14.62 19.79
N GLY A 6 -1.18 14.94 20.28
CA GLY A 6 -2.35 15.10 19.43
C GLY A 6 -2.14 16.20 18.40
N ARG A 7 -2.68 16.00 17.19
CA ARG A 7 -2.79 17.05 16.18
C ARG A 7 -4.22 17.15 15.67
N HIS A 8 -4.67 18.40 15.56
CA HIS A 8 -5.92 18.81 14.97
C HIS A 8 -5.96 18.50 13.47
N PHE A 9 -7.06 17.89 13.03
CA PHE A 9 -7.40 17.75 11.61
C PHE A 9 -8.02 19.06 11.11
N GLY A 10 -7.31 19.75 10.22
CA GLY A 10 -7.89 20.77 9.33
C GLY A 10 -8.34 20.09 8.05
N GLY A 11 -9.66 20.03 7.82
CA GLY A 11 -10.24 19.43 6.63
C GLY A 11 -9.92 20.23 5.35
N GLY A 12 -9.37 19.54 4.35
CA GLY A 12 -9.28 20.02 2.98
C GLY A 12 -10.39 19.39 2.13
N HIS A 13 -11.49 20.12 1.95
CA HIS A 13 -12.51 19.84 0.94
C HIS A 13 -11.90 19.96 -0.47
N CYS A 14 -12.00 18.91 -1.28
CA CYS A 14 -12.03 19.08 -2.74
C CYS A 14 -13.48 19.36 -3.15
N GLY A 15 -13.82 20.65 -3.26
CA GLY A 15 -15.08 21.12 -3.81
C GLY A 15 -15.07 21.11 -5.35
N ASP A 16 -16.26 20.91 -5.91
CA ASP A 16 -16.63 20.96 -7.33
C ASP A 16 -15.86 21.95 -8.20
N ALA A 17 -15.31 21.45 -9.32
CA ALA A 17 -14.91 22.27 -10.46
C ALA A 17 -15.31 21.61 -11.79
N SER A 18 -16.47 22.06 -12.26
CA SER A 18 -16.85 22.36 -13.64
C SER A 18 -17.00 21.25 -14.71
N ARG A 19 -18.26 21.18 -15.19
CA ARG A 19 -18.64 20.82 -16.56
C ARG A 19 -17.92 21.68 -17.60
N ALA A 20 -17.75 21.08 -18.78
CA ALA A 20 -17.45 21.66 -20.10
C ALA A 20 -15.99 22.05 -20.41
N MET A 21 -15.26 21.14 -21.08
CA MET A 21 -14.51 21.38 -22.33
C MET A 21 -13.73 20.11 -22.69
N GLY A 22 -13.74 19.75 -23.98
CA GLY A 22 -13.22 18.48 -24.48
C GLY A 22 -11.71 18.43 -24.62
N GLY A 23 -11.17 17.21 -24.45
CA GLY A 23 -9.94 16.74 -25.06
C GLY A 23 -8.63 17.16 -24.38
N LEU A 24 -7.86 16.14 -23.99
CA LEU A 24 -6.44 16.12 -23.60
C LEU A 24 -6.12 16.45 -22.12
N PHE A 25 -5.54 15.43 -21.47
CA PHE A 25 -4.96 15.40 -20.13
C PHE A 25 -5.93 15.65 -18.98
N ARG A 26 -6.56 14.56 -18.50
CA ARG A 26 -7.02 14.48 -17.11
C ARG A 26 -5.85 14.89 -16.22
N GLU A 27 -5.97 16.02 -15.56
CA GLU A 27 -5.15 16.43 -14.43
C GLU A 27 -5.09 15.23 -13.48
N ARG A 28 -3.90 14.65 -13.38
CA ARG A 28 -3.60 13.56 -12.48
C ARG A 28 -3.60 14.21 -11.11
N CYS A 29 -4.73 14.20 -10.40
CA CYS A 29 -4.72 14.44 -8.97
C CYS A 29 -3.74 13.39 -8.42
N LEU A 30 -2.53 13.84 -8.08
CA LEU A 30 -1.50 12.95 -7.57
C LEU A 30 -2.07 12.42 -6.26
N MET A 31 -2.46 11.14 -6.22
CA MET A 31 -2.61 10.48 -4.94
C MET A 31 -1.22 10.52 -4.32
N GLU A 32 -1.11 11.19 -3.17
CA GLU A 32 0.10 11.15 -2.36
C GLU A 32 -0.06 9.99 -1.38
N GLY A 33 0.89 9.07 -1.43
CA GLY A 33 0.84 7.83 -0.67
C GLY A 33 1.80 6.80 -1.25
N LEU A 34 1.71 5.59 -0.74
CA LEU A 34 2.46 4.45 -1.24
C LEU A 34 1.65 3.17 -1.04
N VAL A 35 2.02 2.11 -1.74
CA VAL A 35 1.53 0.76 -1.46
C VAL A 35 2.60 -0.01 -0.72
N ALA A 36 2.24 -0.81 0.28
CA ALA A 36 3.14 -1.71 0.96
C ALA A 36 2.87 -3.17 0.55
N ASP A 37 3.94 -3.86 0.17
CA ASP A 37 3.92 -5.31 -0.01
C ASP A 37 3.65 -6.04 1.32
N THR A 38 3.15 -7.26 1.25
CA THR A 38 2.80 -8.09 2.40
C THR A 38 3.98 -8.23 3.37
N HIS A 39 5.17 -8.55 2.87
CA HIS A 39 6.34 -8.67 3.76
C HIS A 39 6.74 -7.31 4.35
N ALA A 40 6.58 -6.22 3.61
CA ALA A 40 7.00 -4.89 4.05
C ALA A 40 6.12 -4.41 5.20
N VAL A 41 4.79 -4.52 5.08
CA VAL A 41 3.88 -4.12 6.14
C VAL A 41 4.03 -5.01 7.39
N VAL A 42 4.24 -6.32 7.20
CA VAL A 42 4.50 -7.23 8.33
C VAL A 42 5.80 -6.86 9.05
N TRP A 43 6.87 -6.56 8.31
CA TRP A 43 8.15 -6.16 8.91
C TRP A 43 8.07 -4.80 9.60
N TYR A 44 7.32 -3.86 9.05
CA TYR A 44 7.04 -2.58 9.68
C TYR A 44 6.34 -2.75 11.04
N LEU A 45 5.24 -3.49 11.10
CA LEU A 45 4.45 -3.70 12.32
C LEU A 45 5.15 -4.55 13.40
N LEU A 46 6.11 -5.38 12.99
CA LEU A 46 6.92 -6.21 13.87
C LEU A 46 8.30 -5.60 14.16
N HIS A 47 8.55 -4.36 13.74
CA HIS A 47 9.84 -3.67 13.91
C HIS A 47 11.04 -4.53 13.47
N SER A 48 10.87 -5.25 12.37
CA SER A 48 11.88 -6.18 11.88
C SER A 48 13.03 -5.45 11.21
N LYS A 49 14.27 -5.82 11.55
CA LYS A 49 15.50 -5.36 10.86
C LYS A 49 15.60 -5.78 9.39
N ARG A 50 14.65 -6.60 8.91
CA ARG A 50 14.55 -7.00 7.51
C ARG A 50 13.95 -5.90 6.64
N LEU A 51 13.22 -4.93 7.22
CA LEU A 51 12.80 -3.74 6.52
C LEU A 51 14.02 -2.83 6.37
N SER A 52 14.32 -2.44 5.13
CA SER A 52 15.40 -1.53 4.80
C SER A 52 15.13 -0.12 5.34
N SER A 53 16.20 0.65 5.51
CA SER A 53 16.10 2.03 6.00
C SER A 53 15.28 2.91 5.06
N SER A 54 15.43 2.78 3.73
CA SER A 54 14.70 3.61 2.77
C SER A 54 13.19 3.27 2.77
N ALA A 55 12.83 1.99 2.80
CA ALA A 55 11.44 1.55 2.99
C ALA A 55 10.83 2.10 4.30
N LEU A 56 11.52 1.97 5.42
CA LEU A 56 11.06 2.48 6.71
C LEU A 56 10.85 4.00 6.66
N SER A 57 11.85 4.75 6.17
CA SER A 57 11.77 6.21 6.07
C SER A 57 10.63 6.67 5.17
N ALA A 58 10.38 5.99 4.04
CA ALA A 58 9.26 6.31 3.16
C ALA A 58 7.90 6.09 3.83
N MET A 59 7.72 4.98 4.55
CA MET A 59 6.49 4.68 5.30
C MET A 59 6.26 5.69 6.44
N GLU A 60 7.31 6.01 7.20
CA GLU A 60 7.25 7.00 8.28
C GLU A 60 6.99 8.42 7.74
N GLU A 61 7.53 8.77 6.57
CA GLU A 61 7.26 10.05 5.92
C GLU A 61 5.79 10.22 5.56
N MET A 62 5.17 9.20 4.96
CA MET A 62 3.73 9.22 4.66
C MET A 62 2.91 9.37 5.94
N ALA A 63 3.23 8.60 6.98
CA ALA A 63 2.57 8.72 8.28
C ALA A 63 2.72 10.12 8.89
N ASN A 64 3.90 10.72 8.81
CA ASN A 64 4.17 12.05 9.36
C ASN A 64 3.42 13.17 8.61
N LYS A 65 3.21 12.99 7.30
CA LYS A 65 2.48 13.92 6.43
C LYS A 65 0.95 13.70 6.46
N GLY A 66 0.48 12.60 7.03
CA GLY A 66 -0.93 12.23 7.02
C GLY A 66 -1.40 11.64 5.69
N TYR A 67 -0.49 11.06 4.92
CA TYR A 67 -0.80 10.33 3.70
C TYR A 67 -0.86 8.83 3.94
N PRO A 68 -1.71 8.10 3.19
CA PRO A 68 -1.91 6.69 3.38
C PRO A 68 -0.74 5.83 2.89
N VAL A 69 -0.49 4.78 3.65
CA VAL A 69 0.28 3.60 3.27
C VAL A 69 -0.72 2.50 2.98
N TYR A 70 -1.04 2.31 1.71
CA TYR A 70 -2.05 1.36 1.28
C TYR A 70 -1.56 -0.08 1.40
N VAL A 71 -2.41 -0.95 1.95
CA VAL A 71 -2.23 -2.40 1.99
C VAL A 71 -3.30 -3.03 1.12
N SER A 72 -2.90 -3.86 0.16
CA SER A 72 -3.86 -4.55 -0.69
C SER A 72 -4.68 -5.54 0.15
N PRO A 73 -6.00 -5.69 -0.06
CA PRO A 73 -6.79 -6.70 0.64
C PRO A 73 -6.26 -8.13 0.47
N ILE A 74 -5.57 -8.43 -0.65
CA ILE A 74 -4.93 -9.75 -0.82
C ILE A 74 -3.82 -9.99 0.19
N SER A 75 -3.10 -8.96 0.63
CA SER A 75 -2.05 -9.07 1.64
C SER A 75 -2.62 -9.47 3.00
N MET A 76 -3.82 -8.99 3.35
CA MET A 76 -4.52 -9.43 4.57
C MET A 76 -4.77 -10.94 4.52
N ILE A 77 -5.29 -11.42 3.40
CA ILE A 77 -5.58 -12.84 3.18
C ILE A 77 -4.28 -13.64 3.22
N GLU A 78 -3.24 -13.18 2.54
CA GLU A 78 -1.94 -13.83 2.53
C GLU A 78 -1.35 -13.97 3.94
N VAL A 79 -1.43 -12.93 4.78
CA VAL A 79 -0.96 -13.01 6.18
C VAL A 79 -1.70 -14.09 6.97
N ILE A 80 -3.02 -14.25 6.79
CA ILE A 80 -3.79 -15.34 7.42
C ILE A 80 -3.19 -16.69 7.03
N TYR A 81 -3.05 -16.96 5.72
CA TYR A 81 -2.50 -18.23 5.23
C TYR A 81 -1.06 -18.47 5.68
N LEU A 82 -0.23 -17.42 5.77
CA LEU A 82 1.14 -17.53 6.25
C LEU A 82 1.20 -17.85 7.75
N VAL A 83 0.26 -17.33 8.55
CA VAL A 83 0.11 -17.70 9.96
C VAL A 83 -0.34 -19.15 10.10
N GLU A 84 -1.36 -19.57 9.36
CA GLU A 84 -1.86 -20.97 9.37
C GLU A 84 -0.77 -21.98 8.97
N LYS A 85 0.08 -21.60 8.01
CA LYS A 85 1.23 -22.41 7.57
C LYS A 85 2.43 -22.34 8.51
N GLY A 86 2.34 -21.62 9.64
CA GLY A 86 3.44 -21.44 10.59
C GLY A 86 4.64 -20.64 10.04
N LYS A 87 4.46 -19.91 8.94
CA LYS A 87 5.50 -19.08 8.31
C LYS A 87 5.59 -17.67 8.93
N LEU A 88 4.51 -17.21 9.56
CA LEU A 88 4.47 -15.97 10.34
C LEU A 88 4.00 -16.26 11.77
N PRO A 89 4.41 -15.44 12.75
CA PRO A 89 3.90 -15.56 14.11
C PRO A 89 2.41 -15.24 14.15
N THR A 90 1.66 -15.89 15.04
CA THR A 90 0.20 -15.74 15.17
C THR A 90 -0.25 -14.30 15.40
N ILE A 91 0.57 -13.48 16.05
CA ILE A 91 0.33 -12.05 16.30
C ILE A 91 0.38 -11.18 15.03
N ALA A 92 0.92 -11.68 13.91
CA ALA A 92 1.09 -10.89 12.70
C ALA A 92 -0.25 -10.40 12.14
N PHE A 93 -1.25 -11.30 12.06
CA PHE A 93 -2.58 -10.93 11.56
C PHE A 93 -3.29 -9.96 12.51
N SER A 94 -3.27 -10.21 13.82
CA SER A 94 -3.95 -9.33 14.78
C SER A 94 -3.37 -7.92 14.77
N LYS A 95 -2.03 -7.77 14.73
CA LYS A 95 -1.37 -6.45 14.60
C LYS A 95 -1.75 -5.75 13.30
N LEU A 96 -1.80 -6.48 12.19
CA LEU A 96 -2.18 -5.92 10.91
C LEU A 96 -3.63 -5.45 10.91
N TYR A 97 -4.55 -6.28 11.43
CA TYR A 97 -5.96 -5.93 11.56
C TYR A 97 -6.17 -4.72 12.49
N GLU A 98 -5.54 -4.70 13.67
CA GLU A 98 -5.57 -3.57 14.60
C GLU A 98 -5.10 -2.28 13.94
N ALA A 99 -4.04 -2.34 13.12
CA ALA A 99 -3.55 -1.18 12.40
C ALA A 99 -4.48 -0.70 11.27
N MET A 100 -5.33 -1.57 10.70
CA MET A 100 -6.34 -1.17 9.70
C MET A 100 -7.55 -0.47 10.31
N VAL A 101 -7.93 -0.84 11.54
CA VAL A 101 -9.12 -0.27 12.21
C VAL A 101 -8.78 0.91 13.12
N ASN A 102 -7.48 1.19 13.32
CA ASN A 102 -7.03 2.33 14.10
C ASN A 102 -6.97 3.59 13.24
N HIS A 103 -7.80 4.60 13.55
CA HIS A 103 -7.83 5.89 12.85
C HIS A 103 -6.53 6.71 12.96
N ASP A 104 -5.67 6.44 13.94
CA ASP A 104 -4.37 7.09 14.08
C ASP A 104 -3.27 6.39 13.25
N SER A 105 -3.58 5.25 12.63
CA SER A 105 -2.67 4.54 11.74
C SER A 105 -2.65 5.18 10.36
N ALA A 106 -1.46 5.30 9.79
CA ALA A 106 -1.32 5.64 8.37
C ALA A 106 -1.58 4.45 7.44
N LEU A 107 -1.72 3.24 7.98
CA LEU A 107 -2.02 2.06 7.17
C LEU A 107 -3.50 2.03 6.81
N GLU A 108 -3.80 1.93 5.52
CA GLU A 108 -5.18 1.88 5.02
C GLU A 108 -5.37 0.71 4.05
N LEU A 109 -6.57 0.11 4.04
CA LEU A 109 -6.91 -0.87 3.01
C LEU A 109 -7.08 -0.18 1.65
N ALA A 110 -6.36 -0.68 0.65
CA ALA A 110 -6.50 -0.20 -0.71
C ALA A 110 -7.89 -0.57 -1.28
N PRO A 111 -8.46 0.25 -2.18
CA PRO A 111 -9.61 -0.15 -2.98
C PRO A 111 -9.33 -1.44 -3.75
N PHE A 112 -10.33 -2.32 -3.81
CA PHE A 112 -10.28 -3.53 -4.63
C PHE A 112 -11.56 -3.62 -5.47
N ASP A 113 -11.44 -3.22 -6.72
CA ASP A 113 -12.54 -3.08 -7.66
C ASP A 113 -12.20 -3.62 -9.05
N LEU A 114 -13.09 -3.40 -10.02
CA LEU A 114 -12.89 -3.81 -11.41
C LEU A 114 -11.66 -3.16 -12.06
N ALA A 115 -11.21 -1.99 -11.60
CA ALA A 115 -10.01 -1.35 -12.13
C ALA A 115 -8.74 -2.10 -11.70
N VAL A 116 -8.68 -2.56 -10.45
CA VAL A 116 -7.60 -3.44 -9.98
C VAL A 116 -7.63 -4.77 -10.74
N ILE A 117 -8.80 -5.40 -10.88
CA ILE A 117 -8.93 -6.68 -11.58
C ILE A 117 -8.48 -6.56 -13.04
N ARG A 118 -8.86 -5.47 -13.72
CA ARG A 118 -8.38 -5.19 -15.08
C ARG A 118 -6.86 -5.00 -15.11
N SER A 119 -6.30 -4.24 -14.17
CA SER A 119 -4.85 -4.03 -14.05
C SER A 119 -4.09 -5.36 -13.88
N VAL A 120 -4.63 -6.31 -13.09
CA VAL A 120 -4.06 -7.67 -12.96
C VAL A 120 -4.01 -8.40 -14.29
N ALA A 121 -5.07 -8.30 -15.11
CA ALA A 121 -5.11 -8.94 -16.42
C ALA A 121 -4.07 -8.37 -17.40
N GLU A 122 -3.66 -7.11 -17.22
CA GLU A 122 -2.62 -6.45 -18.02
C GLU A 122 -1.19 -6.76 -17.53
N ILE A 123 -1.03 -7.37 -16.35
CA ILE A 123 0.27 -7.82 -15.83
C ILE A 123 0.51 -9.28 -16.24
N SER A 124 1.57 -9.52 -17.02
CA SER A 124 1.97 -10.86 -17.46
C SER A 124 2.27 -11.77 -16.28
N ARG A 125 1.73 -13.00 -16.34
CA ARG A 125 2.07 -14.06 -15.38
C ARG A 125 3.51 -14.54 -15.50
N GLU A 126 4.16 -14.35 -16.65
CA GLU A 126 5.57 -14.69 -16.81
C GLU A 126 6.47 -13.70 -16.06
N ALA A 127 6.06 -12.43 -15.98
CA ALA A 127 6.81 -11.39 -15.27
C ALA A 127 6.63 -11.49 -13.75
N LEU A 128 5.41 -11.71 -13.29
CA LEU A 128 5.07 -11.95 -11.89
C LEU A 128 4.20 -13.22 -11.81
N PRO A 129 4.74 -14.39 -11.45
CA PRO A 129 3.99 -15.64 -11.44
C PRO A 129 2.98 -15.76 -10.31
N ASP A 130 3.31 -15.18 -9.16
CA ASP A 130 2.56 -15.31 -7.92
C ASP A 130 1.33 -14.38 -7.91
N MET A 131 0.17 -14.95 -7.62
CA MET A 131 -1.10 -14.23 -7.65
C MET A 131 -1.14 -13.04 -6.65
N PRO A 132 -0.70 -13.17 -5.38
CA PRO A 132 -0.66 -12.04 -4.45
C PRO A 132 0.20 -10.89 -4.97
N ASP A 133 1.43 -11.18 -5.42
CA ASP A 133 2.38 -10.17 -5.92
C ASP A 133 1.83 -9.43 -7.14
N ARG A 134 1.20 -10.16 -8.08
CA ARG A 134 0.51 -9.54 -9.23
C ARG A 134 -0.61 -8.61 -8.81
N ILE A 135 -1.41 -9.00 -7.81
CA ILE A 135 -2.51 -8.17 -7.32
C ILE A 135 -1.97 -6.92 -6.62
N ILE A 136 -0.94 -7.05 -5.79
CA ILE A 136 -0.29 -5.92 -5.11
C ILE A 136 0.31 -4.94 -6.12
N ALA A 137 1.05 -5.45 -7.11
CA ALA A 137 1.59 -4.63 -8.20
C ALA A 137 0.49 -3.96 -9.02
N ALA A 138 -0.61 -4.66 -9.32
CA ALA A 138 -1.76 -4.11 -10.01
C ALA A 138 -2.45 -3.00 -9.21
N THR A 139 -2.55 -3.15 -7.89
CA THR A 139 -3.06 -2.11 -6.98
C THR A 139 -2.18 -0.87 -7.04
N ALA A 140 -0.86 -1.00 -6.93
CA ALA A 140 0.08 0.12 -7.02
C ALA A 140 0.02 0.83 -8.39
N ARG A 141 -0.03 0.04 -9.48
CA ARG A 141 -0.16 0.54 -10.85
C ARG A 141 -1.48 1.30 -11.06
N MET A 142 -2.58 0.79 -10.51
CA MET A 142 -3.91 1.43 -10.62
C MET A 142 -3.95 2.76 -9.87
N LEU A 143 -3.41 2.79 -8.64
CA LEU A 143 -3.35 4.01 -7.83
C LEU A 143 -2.30 5.02 -8.35
N GLY A 144 -1.37 4.58 -9.19
CA GLY A 144 -0.26 5.41 -9.67
C GLY A 144 0.75 5.72 -8.56
N LEU A 145 0.90 4.82 -7.59
CA LEU A 145 1.72 4.99 -6.39
C LEU A 145 2.97 4.09 -6.41
N PRO A 146 4.06 4.49 -5.75
CA PRO A 146 5.21 3.62 -5.56
C PRO A 146 4.86 2.45 -4.62
N LEU A 147 5.50 1.31 -4.86
CA LEU A 147 5.37 0.10 -4.04
C LEU A 147 6.62 -0.11 -3.16
N ILE A 148 6.43 -0.22 -1.85
CA ILE A 148 7.45 -0.70 -0.92
C ILE A 148 7.56 -2.21 -1.06
N THR A 149 8.60 -2.69 -1.75
CA THR A 149 8.83 -4.13 -1.94
C THR A 149 10.31 -4.43 -2.08
N ARG A 150 10.72 -5.60 -1.60
CA ARG A 150 12.07 -6.13 -1.79
C ARG A 150 12.20 -6.84 -3.13
N ASP A 151 11.06 -7.22 -3.72
CA ASP A 151 11.04 -7.97 -4.95
C ASP A 151 11.35 -7.05 -6.13
N ARG A 152 12.48 -7.33 -6.78
CA ARG A 152 12.94 -6.56 -7.93
C ARG A 152 12.13 -6.86 -9.18
N ALA A 153 11.46 -8.02 -9.25
CA ALA A 153 10.64 -8.39 -10.41
C ALA A 153 9.48 -7.41 -10.61
N VAL A 154 8.95 -6.80 -9.53
CA VAL A 154 7.82 -5.86 -9.62
C VAL A 154 8.18 -4.60 -10.43
N SER A 155 9.44 -4.18 -10.44
CA SER A 155 9.88 -3.05 -11.27
C SER A 155 9.70 -3.30 -12.78
N SER A 156 9.70 -4.57 -13.21
CA SER A 156 9.55 -4.94 -14.63
C SER A 156 8.13 -4.71 -15.19
N VAL A 157 7.13 -4.55 -14.32
CA VAL A 157 5.72 -4.39 -14.73
C VAL A 157 5.25 -2.93 -14.67
N GLY A 158 6.18 -1.98 -14.69
CA GLY A 158 5.89 -0.55 -14.76
C GLY A 158 5.47 0.09 -13.44
N VAL A 159 5.84 -0.52 -12.31
CA VAL A 159 5.60 0.00 -10.96
C VAL A 159 6.91 0.53 -10.39
N GLN A 160 6.91 1.76 -9.88
CA GLN A 160 8.06 2.29 -9.15
C GLN A 160 8.20 1.56 -7.82
N THR A 161 9.38 1.02 -7.53
CA THR A 161 9.65 0.29 -6.29
C THR A 161 10.56 1.08 -5.36
N ILE A 162 10.34 0.95 -4.05
CA ILE A 162 11.22 1.48 -3.00
C ILE A 162 11.65 0.31 -2.09
N TRP A 163 12.95 0.18 -1.87
CA TRP A 163 13.53 -0.73 -0.89
C TRP A 163 14.67 -0.02 -0.16
#